data_AF-D6V3Y0-F1
#
_entry.id   AF-D6V3Y0-F1
#
_cell.length_a   1.000
_cell.length_b   1.000
_cell.length_c   1.000
_cell.angle_alpha   90.00
_cell.angle_beta   90.00
_cell.angle_gamma   90.00
#
_symmetry.space_group_name_H-M   'P 1'
#
loop_
_entity.id
_entity.type
_entity.pdbx_description
1 polymer ?
#
loop_
_entity_poly.entity_id
_entity_poly.type
_entity_poly.pdbx_seq_one_letter_code
_entity_poly.pdbx_strand_id
1 'polypeptide(L)'
;MADPFASKAVPLTSAIKIPTAPVEATPASQPLSIDRVVHAAEARLTGSLSTISLALAYLDFAWHLANSPGRQIQLACRAFELFEQLTKSEKWIHPLPQDWRFNDPAWDDYPFNVISQSFLLIEEWWREATTGPAGVAKSHGDVISFAARQILDMYSPSNYAWLNPEVLRATVRQGGFNFVKGFYNCAEDLVGAATGGKQGAGHFVVGENVAITPGKVVFRNELIELIQYEPATVTVHPEPVLIVPAWIMKYYILDLSPENSLIRYLVSQGFTVFCISWRNPNAGMRDVSFDDYRRHGVMVALDVIQAICGNAKVHACGYCLGGTILAIAAATMARDRNDQLATVTLLAAQTDFSEPGELQLFTDESGLALLDDVMWRQGYLDSTQMAGAFQLLRSNGLIWSRVVKSYLLGEREQPSDLMAWNADATRMPYRMHSEYLHQMFLHNDLAEGRYIAGGESIALQDIHAPIFSVSTETDHVAPWRSVYKIHLLNSGDITFVLTSGGHNAGIVSEPGHPGRHFRMMNRPSKSDYLSPDEWAIRAAKQDGSWWPAWVDWLKDHSGAALSPPPLGAPEMGYPALEDAPGSYVREH
;
A
#
# COMPACT_ATOMS: atom_id res chain seq x y z
N MET A 1 15.84 -64.00 19.32
CA MET A 1 15.97 -62.85 18.39
C MET A 1 14.68 -62.07 18.48
N ALA A 2 14.74 -60.90 19.11
CA ALA A 2 13.60 -60.00 19.28
C ALA A 2 13.63 -58.97 18.12
N ASP A 3 12.47 -58.76 17.51
CA ASP A 3 12.25 -57.77 16.46
C ASP A 3 12.26 -56.35 17.08
N PRO A 4 13.17 -55.45 16.68
CA PRO A 4 13.28 -54.11 17.25
C PRO A 4 12.26 -53.10 16.68
N PHE A 5 11.33 -53.51 15.80
CA PHE A 5 10.38 -52.59 15.15
C PHE A 5 8.89 -52.94 15.28
N ALA A 6 8.51 -53.83 16.19
CA ALA A 6 7.10 -54.06 16.51
C ALA A 6 6.48 -52.84 17.23
N SER A 7 5.82 -51.97 16.46
CA SER A 7 5.09 -50.80 16.94
C SER A 7 3.98 -51.20 17.91
N LYS A 8 4.05 -50.72 19.15
CA LYS A 8 2.92 -50.74 20.08
C LYS A 8 1.87 -49.73 19.59
N ALA A 9 0.72 -50.23 19.13
CA ALA A 9 -0.47 -49.42 18.92
C ALA A 9 -0.88 -48.79 20.27
N VAL A 10 -0.89 -47.46 20.34
CA VAL A 10 -1.48 -46.69 21.44
C VAL A 10 -2.91 -46.34 21.04
N PRO A 11 -3.94 -46.63 21.86
CA PRO A 11 -5.30 -46.24 21.56
C PRO A 11 -5.44 -44.72 21.65
N LEU A 12 -5.86 -44.07 20.56
CA LEU A 12 -6.28 -42.67 20.53
C LEU A 12 -7.66 -42.55 21.18
N THR A 13 -7.70 -42.48 22.51
CA THR A 13 -8.84 -41.98 23.27
C THR A 13 -8.36 -40.96 24.29
N SER A 14 -7.94 -39.80 23.80
CA SER A 14 -7.99 -38.57 24.59
C SER A 14 -8.84 -37.56 23.81
N ALA A 15 -9.98 -37.18 24.41
CA ALA A 15 -10.73 -36.04 23.97
C ALA A 15 -9.80 -34.82 24.02
N ILE A 16 -9.43 -34.30 22.85
CA ILE A 16 -8.67 -33.07 22.72
C ILE A 16 -9.57 -31.97 23.29
N LYS A 17 -9.30 -31.56 24.53
CA LYS A 17 -9.78 -30.29 25.04
C LYS A 17 -9.04 -29.22 24.25
N ILE A 18 -9.71 -28.70 23.23
CA ILE A 18 -9.34 -27.44 22.58
C ILE A 18 -9.20 -26.42 23.72
N PRO A 19 -8.06 -25.73 23.87
CA PRO A 19 -7.98 -24.61 24.78
C PRO A 19 -8.96 -23.57 24.25
N THR A 20 -10.11 -23.42 24.91
CA THR A 20 -10.92 -22.23 24.77
C THR A 20 -10.08 -21.09 25.33
N ALA A 21 -9.32 -20.43 24.46
CA ALA A 21 -8.87 -19.09 24.77
C ALA A 21 -10.11 -18.31 25.21
N PRO A 22 -10.06 -17.56 26.32
CA PRO A 22 -11.13 -16.63 26.60
C PRO A 22 -11.23 -15.73 25.38
N VAL A 23 -12.37 -15.76 24.70
CA VAL A 23 -12.77 -14.64 23.86
C VAL A 23 -12.90 -13.50 24.84
N GLU A 24 -11.82 -12.72 25.01
CA GLU A 24 -11.93 -11.42 25.65
C GLU A 24 -13.01 -10.69 24.88
N ALA A 25 -14.09 -10.36 25.59
CA ALA A 25 -15.13 -9.53 25.05
C ALA A 25 -14.46 -8.32 24.42
N THR A 26 -14.80 -8.06 23.16
CA THR A 26 -14.54 -6.82 22.45
C THR A 26 -14.73 -5.66 23.44
N PRO A 27 -13.84 -4.66 23.53
CA PRO A 27 -14.00 -3.56 24.48
C PRO A 27 -15.12 -2.61 24.00
N ALA A 28 -16.33 -3.14 23.89
CA ALA A 28 -17.55 -2.37 23.86
C ALA A 28 -17.73 -1.79 25.27
N SER A 29 -17.66 -0.46 25.35
CA SER A 29 -18.02 0.37 26.51
C SER A 29 -17.08 0.35 27.73
N GLN A 30 -15.80 0.70 27.55
CA GLN A 30 -15.09 1.35 28.66
C GLN A 30 -15.52 2.82 28.76
N PRO A 31 -15.84 3.35 29.97
CA PRO A 31 -16.18 4.76 30.15
C PRO A 31 -15.01 5.65 29.71
N LEU A 32 -15.32 6.88 29.27
CA LEU A 32 -14.34 7.93 28.97
C LEU A 32 -13.35 8.07 30.14
N SER A 33 -12.14 7.54 30.00
CA SER A 33 -11.06 7.81 30.96
C SER A 33 -10.50 9.21 30.70
N ILE A 34 -10.08 9.88 31.77
CA ILE A 34 -9.39 11.17 31.66
C ILE A 34 -8.14 11.02 30.78
N ASP A 35 -7.47 9.86 30.88
CA ASP A 35 -6.28 9.51 30.11
C ASP A 35 -6.54 9.58 28.60
N ARG A 36 -7.65 8.99 28.11
CA ARG A 36 -8.02 9.06 26.68
C ARG A 36 -8.21 10.50 26.19
N VAL A 37 -8.75 11.38 27.04
CA VAL A 37 -8.96 12.79 26.68
C VAL A 37 -7.62 13.53 26.59
N VAL A 38 -6.70 13.24 27.50
CA VAL A 38 -5.35 13.81 27.50
C VAL A 38 -4.56 13.32 26.29
N HIS A 39 -4.54 12.01 26.04
CA HIS A 39 -3.87 11.42 24.88
C HIS A 39 -4.43 11.96 23.56
N ALA A 40 -5.75 12.05 23.41
CA ALA A 40 -6.35 12.63 22.21
C ALA A 40 -6.00 14.12 22.02
N ALA A 41 -5.73 14.87 23.10
CA ALA A 41 -5.26 16.25 23.02
C ALA A 41 -3.77 16.32 22.63
N GLU A 42 -2.95 15.45 23.20
CA GLU A 42 -1.53 15.31 22.84
C GLU A 42 -1.37 14.94 21.35
N ALA A 43 -2.10 13.93 20.87
CA ALA A 43 -2.07 13.51 19.47
C ALA A 43 -2.37 14.66 18.50
N ARG A 44 -3.31 15.55 18.85
CA ARG A 44 -3.62 16.72 18.02
C ARG A 44 -2.46 17.71 17.95
N LEU A 45 -1.68 17.84 19.03
CA LEU A 45 -0.51 18.72 19.07
C LEU A 45 0.69 18.11 18.34
N THR A 46 0.80 16.78 18.35
CA THR A 46 1.96 16.06 17.79
C THR A 46 1.73 15.51 16.39
N GLY A 47 0.56 15.76 15.80
CA GLY A 47 0.19 15.22 14.49
C GLY A 47 0.00 13.70 14.49
N SER A 48 -0.52 13.15 15.59
CA SER A 48 -0.73 11.72 15.85
C SER A 48 0.55 10.90 16.00
N LEU A 49 1.71 11.55 16.21
CA LEU A 49 2.96 10.87 16.55
C LEU A 49 3.06 10.65 18.06
N SER A 50 3.43 9.43 18.46
CA SER A 50 3.72 9.09 19.86
C SER A 50 5.08 9.66 20.27
N THR A 51 5.07 10.62 21.18
CA THR A 51 6.28 11.24 21.75
C THR A 51 7.08 10.23 22.59
N ILE A 52 6.37 9.33 23.27
CA ILE A 52 6.94 8.27 24.10
C ILE A 52 7.71 7.28 23.24
N SER A 53 7.14 6.83 22.11
CA SER A 53 7.79 5.92 21.16
C SER A 53 9.10 6.48 20.63
N LEU A 54 9.08 7.74 20.19
CA LEU A 54 10.28 8.44 19.71
C LEU A 54 11.33 8.58 20.82
N ALA A 55 10.92 8.91 22.04
CA ALA A 55 11.81 9.03 23.18
C ALA A 55 12.44 7.68 23.57
N LEU A 56 11.66 6.59 23.59
CA LEU A 56 12.14 5.24 23.88
C LEU A 56 13.13 4.77 22.82
N ALA A 57 12.83 4.95 21.53
CA ALA A 57 13.74 4.61 20.45
C ALA A 57 15.06 5.39 20.55
N TYR A 58 14.99 6.68 20.85
CA TYR A 58 16.17 7.52 21.06
C TYR A 58 17.00 7.06 22.26
N LEU A 59 16.35 6.82 23.41
CA LEU A 59 17.04 6.41 24.63
C LEU A 59 17.69 5.04 24.45
N ASP A 60 16.98 4.06 23.89
CA ASP A 60 17.52 2.72 23.62
C ASP A 60 18.79 2.80 22.75
N PHE A 61 18.69 3.51 21.62
CA PHE A 61 19.83 3.74 20.74
C PHE A 61 20.98 4.47 21.44
N ALA A 62 20.70 5.57 22.13
CA ALA A 62 21.71 6.41 22.77
C ALA A 62 22.46 5.67 23.89
N TRP A 63 21.74 4.90 24.73
CA TRP A 63 22.35 4.13 25.82
C TRP A 63 23.22 2.99 25.29
N HIS A 64 22.74 2.22 24.32
CA HIS A 64 23.55 1.17 23.71
C HIS A 64 24.78 1.76 22.99
N LEU A 65 24.65 2.92 22.34
CA LEU A 65 25.78 3.57 21.69
C LEU A 65 26.79 4.09 22.71
N ALA A 66 26.33 4.73 23.79
CA ALA A 66 27.16 5.19 24.89
C ALA A 66 27.95 4.05 25.55
N ASN A 67 27.35 2.86 25.65
CA ASN A 67 27.98 1.66 26.20
C ASN A 67 28.79 0.84 25.16
N SER A 68 28.97 1.35 23.94
CA SER A 68 29.67 0.65 22.86
C SER A 68 30.92 1.41 22.38
N PRO A 69 32.01 1.46 23.18
CA PRO A 69 33.22 2.24 22.83
C PRO A 69 33.87 1.77 21.52
N GLY A 70 33.84 0.47 21.21
CA GLY A 70 34.34 -0.05 19.93
C GLY A 70 33.56 0.48 18.73
N ARG A 71 32.23 0.60 18.86
CA ARG A 71 31.37 1.18 17.82
C ARG A 71 31.62 2.68 17.67
N GLN A 72 31.79 3.41 18.77
CA GLN A 72 32.12 4.85 18.73
C GLN A 72 33.45 5.10 17.99
N ILE A 73 34.49 4.31 18.30
CA ILE A 73 35.78 4.40 17.60
C ILE A 73 35.61 4.06 16.13
N GLN A 74 34.85 3.01 15.79
CA GLN A 74 34.57 2.64 14.40
C GLN A 74 33.90 3.79 13.64
N LEU A 75 32.87 4.43 14.22
CA LEU A 75 32.16 5.54 13.60
C LEU A 75 33.05 6.79 13.46
N ALA A 76 33.95 7.04 14.43
CA ALA A 76 34.92 8.13 14.36
C ALA A 76 35.97 7.89 13.26
N CYS A 77 36.52 6.68 13.17
CA CYS A 77 37.41 6.29 12.08
C CYS A 77 36.70 6.41 10.73
N ARG A 78 35.44 5.96 10.64
CA ARG A 78 34.63 6.04 9.43
C ARG A 78 34.39 7.49 8.99
N ALA A 79 34.10 8.39 9.93
CA ALA A 79 33.98 9.81 9.63
C ALA A 79 35.27 10.38 9.01
N PHE A 80 36.43 9.98 9.54
CA PHE A 80 37.72 10.39 9.00
C PHE A 80 37.98 9.81 7.60
N GLU A 81 37.66 8.53 7.38
CA GLU A 81 37.76 7.88 6.05
C GLU A 81 36.91 8.60 5.00
N LEU A 82 35.66 8.92 5.34
CA LEU A 82 34.74 9.62 4.42
C LEU A 82 35.21 11.07 4.17
N PHE A 83 35.76 11.75 5.17
CA PHE A 83 36.37 13.06 4.98
C PHE A 83 37.60 13.00 4.05
N GLU A 84 38.45 11.99 4.21
CA GLU A 84 39.57 11.75 3.28
C GLU A 84 39.07 11.43 1.86
N GLN A 85 38.00 10.63 1.75
CA GLN A 85 37.36 10.28 0.49
C GLN A 85 36.85 11.51 -0.29
N LEU A 86 36.32 12.53 0.41
CA LEU A 86 35.91 13.78 -0.23
C LEU A 86 37.07 14.47 -0.97
N THR A 87 38.31 14.37 -0.47
CA THR A 87 39.49 14.97 -1.10
C THR A 87 39.98 14.22 -2.35
N LYS A 88 39.46 13.01 -2.60
CA LYS A 88 39.89 12.11 -3.69
C LYS A 88 38.73 11.84 -4.64
N SER A 89 38.68 12.58 -5.75
CA SER A 89 37.57 12.51 -6.72
C SER A 89 37.34 11.13 -7.33
N GLU A 90 38.38 10.30 -7.44
CA GLU A 90 38.29 8.91 -7.90
C GLU A 90 37.46 7.98 -7.00
N LYS A 91 37.19 8.38 -5.75
CA LYS A 91 36.43 7.61 -4.76
C LYS A 91 35.06 8.20 -4.48
N TRP A 92 34.61 9.19 -5.25
CA TRP A 92 33.31 9.78 -5.05
C TRP A 92 32.18 8.76 -5.29
N ILE A 93 31.10 8.92 -4.54
CA ILE A 93 29.98 7.99 -4.56
C ILE A 93 28.89 8.51 -5.48
N HIS A 94 28.19 7.58 -6.14
CA HIS A 94 27.00 7.91 -6.88
C HIS A 94 25.78 7.89 -5.95
N PRO A 95 24.81 8.81 -6.16
CA PRO A 95 23.51 8.71 -5.49
C PRO A 95 22.89 7.33 -5.71
N LEU A 96 22.09 6.87 -4.75
CA LEU A 96 21.31 5.66 -4.93
C LEU A 96 20.40 5.80 -6.17
N PRO A 97 20.06 4.71 -6.89
CA PRO A 97 19.23 4.79 -8.10
C PRO A 97 17.86 5.48 -7.91
N GLN A 98 17.40 5.57 -6.66
CA GLN A 98 16.14 6.20 -6.25
C GLN A 98 16.29 7.68 -5.82
N ASP A 99 17.52 8.21 -5.76
CA ASP A 99 17.81 9.59 -5.40
C ASP A 99 18.00 10.45 -6.65
N TRP A 100 17.05 11.35 -6.88
CA TRP A 100 16.98 12.20 -8.07
C TRP A 100 17.56 13.60 -7.82
N ARG A 101 17.97 13.92 -6.58
CA ARG A 101 18.33 15.29 -6.14
C ARG A 101 19.53 15.86 -6.89
N PHE A 102 20.42 15.00 -7.37
CA PHE A 102 21.70 15.37 -7.99
C PHE A 102 21.83 14.89 -9.45
N ASN A 103 20.70 14.74 -10.17
CA ASN A 103 20.69 14.12 -11.49
C ASN A 103 21.02 15.09 -12.65
N ASP A 104 20.91 16.41 -12.45
CA ASP A 104 21.33 17.38 -13.49
C ASP A 104 22.87 17.40 -13.63
N PRO A 105 23.42 17.38 -14.86
CA PRO A 105 24.86 17.42 -15.09
C PRO A 105 25.60 18.59 -14.43
N ALA A 106 24.91 19.67 -14.07
CA ALA A 106 25.50 20.79 -13.34
C ALA A 106 26.08 20.39 -11.98
N TRP A 107 25.57 19.30 -11.39
CA TRP A 107 26.06 18.77 -10.13
C TRP A 107 27.45 18.14 -10.24
N ASP A 108 27.94 17.87 -11.45
CA ASP A 108 29.29 17.37 -11.71
C ASP A 108 30.34 18.50 -11.78
N ASP A 109 29.89 19.76 -11.92
CA ASP A 109 30.75 20.94 -12.04
C ASP A 109 31.16 21.52 -10.67
N TYR A 110 32.36 22.10 -10.60
CA TYR A 110 32.80 22.84 -9.41
C TYR A 110 32.03 24.16 -9.27
N PRO A 111 31.56 24.54 -8.06
CA PRO A 111 31.78 23.90 -6.75
C PRO A 111 30.69 22.90 -6.32
N PHE A 112 29.66 22.67 -7.15
CA PHE A 112 28.48 21.87 -6.82
C PHE A 112 28.81 20.40 -6.60
N ASN A 113 29.79 19.86 -7.32
CA ASN A 113 30.27 18.49 -7.13
C ASN A 113 30.85 18.24 -5.73
N VAL A 114 31.61 19.18 -5.16
CA VAL A 114 32.13 19.05 -3.79
C VAL A 114 30.99 19.15 -2.79
N ILE A 115 29.99 20.01 -3.04
CA ILE A 115 28.82 20.18 -2.16
C ILE A 115 27.95 18.91 -2.15
N SER A 116 27.60 18.37 -3.32
CA SER A 116 26.80 17.15 -3.44
C SER A 116 27.53 15.96 -2.82
N GLN A 117 28.83 15.79 -3.11
CA GLN A 117 29.64 14.71 -2.54
C GLN A 117 29.80 14.83 -1.02
N SER A 118 30.00 16.05 -0.49
CA SER A 118 30.06 16.25 0.96
C SER A 118 28.77 15.79 1.63
N PHE A 119 27.62 16.11 1.03
CA PHE A 119 26.32 15.74 1.55
C PHE A 119 26.06 14.23 1.45
N LEU A 120 26.32 13.61 0.30
CA LEU A 120 26.16 12.15 0.10
C LEU A 120 27.03 11.34 1.08
N LEU A 121 28.25 11.78 1.36
CA LEU A 121 29.14 11.12 2.34
C LEU A 121 28.65 11.29 3.78
N ILE A 122 28.02 12.43 4.11
CA ILE A 122 27.34 12.62 5.41
C ILE A 122 26.15 11.67 5.53
N GLU A 123 25.35 11.50 4.47
CA GLU A 123 24.25 10.53 4.43
C GLU A 123 24.75 9.10 4.59
N GLU A 124 25.84 8.72 3.93
CA GLU A 124 26.50 7.42 4.09
C GLU A 124 26.91 7.19 5.55
N TRP A 125 27.55 8.18 6.18
CA TRP A 125 27.97 8.08 7.56
C TRP A 125 26.79 7.89 8.50
N TRP A 126 25.71 8.67 8.33
CA TRP A 126 24.52 8.55 9.16
C TRP A 126 23.83 7.22 8.94
N ARG A 127 23.72 6.74 7.69
CA ARG A 127 23.17 5.42 7.38
C ARG A 127 23.93 4.31 8.10
N GLU A 128 25.26 4.39 8.12
CA GLU A 128 26.07 3.45 8.90
C GLU A 128 25.85 3.64 10.41
N ALA A 129 25.85 4.87 10.91
CA ALA A 129 25.67 5.18 12.33
C ALA A 129 24.34 4.65 12.89
N THR A 130 23.25 4.77 12.13
CA THR A 130 21.90 4.40 12.56
C THR A 130 21.58 2.92 12.41
N THR A 131 22.45 2.10 11.82
CA THR A 131 22.32 0.63 11.90
C THR A 131 22.38 0.08 13.33
N GLY A 132 22.79 0.93 14.29
CA GLY A 132 22.73 0.65 15.71
C GLY A 132 23.89 -0.23 16.19
N PRO A 133 24.38 -0.02 17.42
CA PRO A 133 25.21 -1.00 18.10
C PRO A 133 24.41 -2.27 18.45
N ALA A 134 25.12 -3.37 18.72
CA ALA A 134 24.48 -4.61 19.15
C ALA A 134 23.65 -4.40 20.42
N GLY A 135 22.41 -4.93 20.41
CA GLY A 135 21.47 -4.88 21.53
C GLY A 135 20.32 -3.89 21.35
N VAL A 136 20.43 -2.91 20.45
CA VAL A 136 19.31 -2.01 20.11
C VAL A 136 18.20 -2.82 19.43
N ALA A 137 16.95 -2.58 19.83
CA ALA A 137 15.81 -3.21 19.15
C ALA A 137 15.76 -2.76 17.68
N LYS A 138 15.53 -3.70 16.74
CA LYS A 138 15.50 -3.40 15.30
C LYS A 138 14.53 -2.25 14.98
N SER A 139 13.32 -2.29 15.54
CA SER A 139 12.30 -1.24 15.38
C SER A 139 12.80 0.14 15.82
N HIS A 140 13.50 0.24 16.95
CA HIS A 140 14.08 1.50 17.41
C HIS A 140 15.21 1.98 16.49
N GLY A 141 16.08 1.08 16.03
CA GLY A 141 17.12 1.39 15.04
C GLY A 141 16.53 1.95 13.76
N ASP A 142 15.45 1.33 13.25
CA ASP A 142 14.75 1.77 12.04
C ASP A 142 14.10 3.15 12.24
N VAL A 143 13.49 3.43 13.40
CA VAL A 143 12.94 4.76 13.76
C VAL A 143 14.03 5.83 13.77
N ILE A 144 15.19 5.54 14.37
CA ILE A 144 16.31 6.49 14.43
C ILE A 144 16.92 6.70 13.05
N SER A 145 17.06 5.64 12.25
CA SER A 145 17.52 5.72 10.86
C SER A 145 16.59 6.57 10.01
N PHE A 146 15.28 6.35 10.14
CA PHE A 146 14.27 7.17 9.49
C PHE A 146 14.38 8.63 9.92
N ALA A 147 14.39 8.91 11.22
CA ALA A 147 14.47 10.29 11.74
C ALA A 147 15.73 11.01 11.28
N ALA A 148 16.89 10.34 11.28
CA ALA A 148 18.14 10.89 10.77
C ALA A 148 18.02 11.26 9.27
N ARG A 149 17.47 10.36 8.46
CA ARG A 149 17.22 10.63 7.03
C ARG A 149 16.26 11.80 6.81
N GLN A 150 15.19 11.91 7.58
CA GLN A 150 14.26 13.06 7.49
C GLN A 150 14.97 14.38 7.79
N ILE A 151 15.83 14.40 8.82
CA ILE A 151 16.63 15.58 9.17
C ILE A 151 17.62 15.91 8.05
N LEU A 152 18.35 14.91 7.53
CA LEU A 152 19.33 15.12 6.46
C LEU A 152 18.68 15.64 5.18
N ASP A 153 17.54 15.08 4.79
CA ASP A 153 16.78 15.54 3.64
C ASP A 153 16.40 17.02 3.75
N MET A 154 16.04 17.51 4.94
CA MET A 154 15.74 18.93 5.17
C MET A 154 16.95 19.84 4.93
N TYR A 155 18.16 19.35 5.21
CA TYR A 155 19.42 20.06 5.00
C TYR A 155 20.08 19.75 3.66
N SER A 156 19.39 19.04 2.75
CA SER A 156 19.95 18.72 1.44
C SER A 156 20.24 19.99 0.63
N PRO A 157 21.44 20.11 0.02
CA PRO A 157 21.83 21.30 -0.73
C PRO A 157 20.93 21.55 -1.95
N SER A 158 20.28 20.51 -2.49
CA SER A 158 19.32 20.64 -3.60
C SER A 158 18.11 21.51 -3.23
N ASN A 159 17.79 21.66 -1.95
CA ASN A 159 16.58 22.35 -1.49
C ASN A 159 16.76 23.87 -1.41
N TYR A 160 18.00 24.36 -1.45
CA TYR A 160 18.32 25.77 -1.24
C TYR A 160 18.69 26.45 -2.56
N ALA A 161 18.02 27.57 -2.87
CA ALA A 161 18.17 28.27 -4.14
C ALA A 161 19.61 28.71 -4.47
N TRP A 162 20.43 29.00 -3.46
CA TRP A 162 21.82 29.43 -3.63
C TRP A 162 22.83 28.27 -3.68
N LEU A 163 22.43 27.04 -3.38
CA LEU A 163 23.26 25.83 -3.51
C LEU A 163 22.83 24.94 -4.67
N ASN A 164 21.64 25.16 -5.22
CA ASN A 164 21.10 24.38 -6.32
C ASN A 164 21.50 25.00 -7.69
N PRO A 165 22.33 24.32 -8.50
CA PRO A 165 22.80 24.85 -9.78
C PRO A 165 21.69 24.99 -10.82
N GLU A 166 20.66 24.15 -10.78
CA GLU A 166 19.51 24.22 -11.69
C GLU A 166 18.72 25.50 -11.44
N VAL A 167 18.46 25.81 -10.17
CA VAL A 167 17.78 27.05 -9.75
C VAL A 167 18.60 28.28 -10.13
N LEU A 168 19.92 28.26 -9.89
CA LEU A 168 20.80 29.37 -10.26
C LEU A 168 20.82 29.59 -11.78
N ARG A 169 20.96 28.51 -12.56
CA ARG A 169 20.94 28.55 -14.02
C ARG A 169 19.60 29.07 -14.54
N ALA A 170 18.48 28.58 -14.01
CA ALA A 170 17.14 29.04 -14.37
C ALA A 170 16.94 30.52 -14.00
N THR A 171 17.45 30.96 -12.85
CA THR A 171 17.40 32.35 -12.37
C THR A 171 18.14 33.27 -13.34
N VAL A 172 19.37 32.93 -13.73
CA VAL A 172 20.14 33.71 -14.69
C VAL A 172 19.44 33.74 -16.06
N ARG A 173 18.98 32.59 -16.55
CA ARG A 173 18.30 32.47 -17.85
C ARG A 173 16.99 33.25 -17.93
N GLN A 174 16.23 33.29 -16.84
CA GLN A 174 14.91 33.93 -16.77
C GLN A 174 14.98 35.34 -16.17
N GLY A 175 16.17 35.88 -15.85
CA GLY A 175 16.33 37.17 -15.19
C GLY A 175 15.60 37.26 -13.83
N GLY A 176 15.52 36.14 -13.10
CA GLY A 176 14.82 36.04 -11.81
C GLY A 176 13.31 35.79 -11.89
N PHE A 177 12.73 35.67 -13.08
CA PHE A 177 11.29 35.47 -13.26
C PHE A 177 10.78 34.11 -12.74
N ASN A 178 11.66 33.13 -12.55
CA ASN A 178 11.36 31.85 -11.89
C ASN A 178 10.81 32.05 -10.46
N PHE A 179 11.41 32.94 -9.66
CA PHE A 179 10.94 33.24 -8.31
C PHE A 179 9.61 33.99 -8.30
N VAL A 180 9.36 34.83 -9.31
CA VAL A 180 8.06 35.52 -9.46
C VAL A 180 6.96 34.49 -9.71
N LYS A 181 7.15 33.58 -10.67
CA LYS A 181 6.23 32.47 -10.92
C LYS A 181 6.06 31.58 -9.69
N GLY A 182 7.16 31.27 -9.01
CA GLY A 182 7.15 30.48 -7.79
C GLY A 182 6.39 31.13 -6.63
N PHE A 183 6.50 32.46 -6.48
CA PHE A 183 5.70 33.22 -5.52
C PHE A 183 4.22 33.16 -5.84
N TYR A 184 3.82 33.32 -7.12
CA TYR A 184 2.43 33.15 -7.54
C TYR A 184 1.91 31.73 -7.21
N ASN A 185 2.69 30.70 -7.53
CA ASN A 185 2.32 29.31 -7.20
C ASN A 185 2.13 29.12 -5.68
N CYS A 186 3.05 29.64 -4.86
CA CYS A 186 2.96 29.58 -3.40
C CYS A 186 1.74 30.35 -2.86
N ALA A 187 1.49 31.55 -3.37
CA ALA A 187 0.33 32.35 -2.98
C ALA A 187 -0.99 31.64 -3.33
N GLU A 188 -1.08 31.05 -4.53
CA GLU A 188 -2.24 30.24 -4.93
C GLU A 188 -2.41 29.01 -4.05
N ASP A 189 -1.32 28.31 -3.72
CA ASP A 189 -1.37 27.14 -2.82
C ASP A 189 -1.79 27.52 -1.40
N LEU A 190 -1.34 28.67 -0.87
CA LEU A 190 -1.76 29.19 0.44
C LEU A 190 -3.24 29.58 0.46
N VAL A 191 -3.72 30.25 -0.60
CA VAL A 191 -5.14 30.57 -0.77
C VAL A 191 -5.97 29.28 -0.90
N GLY A 192 -5.46 28.31 -1.65
CA GLY A 192 -6.04 26.98 -1.78
C GLY A 192 -6.17 26.29 -0.43
N ALA A 193 -5.09 26.20 0.35
CA ALA A 193 -5.09 25.61 1.68
C ALA A 193 -6.08 26.32 2.63
N ALA A 194 -6.13 27.65 2.62
CA ALA A 194 -7.05 28.43 3.45
C ALA A 194 -8.53 28.26 3.06
N THR A 195 -8.81 27.91 1.81
CA THR A 195 -10.16 27.69 1.27
C THR A 195 -10.57 26.20 1.21
N GLY A 196 -9.76 25.31 1.77
CA GLY A 196 -10.06 23.87 1.83
C GLY A 196 -9.62 23.05 0.62
N GLY A 197 -8.59 23.50 -0.11
CA GLY A 197 -7.79 22.68 -1.02
C GLY A 197 -8.43 22.32 -2.36
N LYS A 198 -9.50 23.00 -2.79
CA LYS A 198 -10.26 22.62 -3.99
C LYS A 198 -9.78 23.20 -5.32
N GLN A 199 -8.71 24.00 -5.34
CA GLN A 199 -8.22 24.62 -6.57
C GLN A 199 -7.19 23.72 -7.26
N GLY A 200 -7.67 22.94 -8.23
CA GLY A 200 -6.91 21.96 -9.00
C GLY A 200 -7.75 20.75 -9.42
N ALA A 201 -8.80 20.45 -8.64
CA ALA A 201 -9.77 19.39 -8.93
C ALA A 201 -10.80 19.76 -10.03
N GLY A 202 -10.79 20.99 -10.53
CA GLY A 202 -11.73 21.44 -11.57
C GLY A 202 -11.59 20.68 -12.90
N HIS A 203 -10.48 19.97 -13.11
CA HIS A 203 -10.24 19.16 -14.32
C HIS A 203 -10.57 17.68 -14.17
N PHE A 204 -10.76 17.14 -12.96
CA PHE A 204 -11.02 15.71 -12.76
C PHE A 204 -12.20 15.52 -11.81
N VAL A 205 -13.38 15.30 -12.40
CA VAL A 205 -14.67 15.12 -11.73
C VAL A 205 -15.13 13.67 -11.92
N VAL A 206 -15.33 12.98 -10.79
CA VAL A 206 -15.74 11.57 -10.75
C VAL A 206 -17.10 11.38 -11.43
N GLY A 207 -17.13 10.54 -12.46
CA GLY A 207 -18.29 10.27 -13.29
C GLY A 207 -18.48 11.21 -14.49
N GLU A 208 -17.62 12.22 -14.66
CA GLU A 208 -17.63 13.08 -15.86
C GLU A 208 -16.40 12.86 -16.75
N ASN A 209 -15.21 12.74 -16.16
CA ASN A 209 -13.96 12.52 -16.90
C ASN A 209 -12.96 11.55 -16.26
N VAL A 210 -13.20 11.14 -15.01
CA VAL A 210 -12.57 9.98 -14.37
C VAL A 210 -13.65 9.03 -13.87
N ALA A 211 -13.37 7.74 -13.76
CA ALA A 211 -14.36 6.72 -13.40
C ALA A 211 -15.56 6.69 -14.35
N ILE A 212 -15.30 6.81 -15.66
CA ILE A 212 -16.33 6.93 -16.70
C ILE A 212 -16.52 5.66 -17.52
N THR A 213 -16.00 4.51 -17.07
CA THR A 213 -16.29 3.26 -17.76
C THR A 213 -17.79 2.94 -17.62
N PRO A 214 -18.53 2.74 -18.73
CA PRO A 214 -19.97 2.50 -18.67
C PRO A 214 -20.29 1.27 -17.81
N GLY A 215 -21.26 1.42 -16.92
CA GLY A 215 -21.68 0.37 -16.00
C GLY A 215 -22.93 0.76 -15.22
N LYS A 216 -23.44 -0.16 -14.42
CA LYS A 216 -24.59 0.03 -13.53
C LYS A 216 -24.26 -0.45 -12.13
N VAL A 217 -24.74 0.26 -11.12
CA VAL A 217 -24.81 -0.28 -9.75
C VAL A 217 -25.91 -1.34 -9.73
N VAL A 218 -25.56 -2.60 -9.47
CA VAL A 218 -26.50 -3.74 -9.49
C VAL A 218 -26.88 -4.24 -8.09
N PHE A 219 -26.17 -3.77 -7.06
CA PHE A 219 -26.46 -4.05 -5.67
C PHE A 219 -25.95 -2.91 -4.79
N ARG A 220 -26.66 -2.64 -3.69
CA ARG A 220 -26.25 -1.68 -2.65
C ARG A 220 -26.66 -2.19 -1.28
N ASN A 221 -25.76 -2.10 -0.31
CA ASN A 221 -26.04 -2.24 1.11
C ASN A 221 -25.36 -1.12 1.91
N GLU A 222 -25.29 -1.25 3.23
CA GLU A 222 -24.73 -0.24 4.12
C GLU A 222 -23.22 -0.01 3.96
N LEU A 223 -22.48 -0.95 3.35
CA LEU A 223 -21.02 -0.90 3.18
C LEU A 223 -20.56 -0.72 1.72
N ILE A 224 -21.29 -1.30 0.76
CA ILE A 224 -20.85 -1.37 -0.63
C ILE A 224 -21.95 -1.00 -1.62
N GLU A 225 -21.51 -0.45 -2.74
CA GLU A 225 -22.16 -0.57 -4.04
C GLU A 225 -21.38 -1.58 -4.89
N LEU A 226 -22.08 -2.52 -5.52
CA LEU A 226 -21.47 -3.41 -6.51
C LEU A 226 -21.79 -2.88 -7.90
N ILE A 227 -20.76 -2.53 -8.66
CA ILE A 227 -20.88 -2.04 -10.02
C ILE A 227 -20.63 -3.21 -10.98
N GLN A 228 -21.52 -3.41 -11.95
CA GLN A 228 -21.32 -4.27 -13.11
C GLN A 228 -21.07 -3.39 -14.33
N TYR A 229 -19.95 -3.59 -15.03
CA TYR A 229 -19.61 -2.80 -16.22
C TYR A 229 -20.27 -3.35 -17.49
N GLU A 230 -20.61 -2.46 -18.43
CA GLU A 230 -21.22 -2.82 -19.71
C GLU A 230 -20.21 -3.58 -20.59
N PRO A 231 -20.59 -4.70 -21.21
CA PRO A 231 -19.67 -5.46 -22.06
C PRO A 231 -19.26 -4.65 -23.29
N ALA A 232 -17.96 -4.58 -23.58
CA ALA A 232 -17.43 -3.92 -24.78
C ALA A 232 -17.24 -4.89 -25.98
N THR A 233 -17.58 -6.17 -25.82
CA THR A 233 -17.43 -7.23 -26.82
C THR A 233 -18.73 -8.00 -27.02
N VAL A 234 -18.87 -8.66 -28.17
CA VAL A 234 -20.06 -9.48 -28.50
C VAL A 234 -20.12 -10.76 -27.64
N THR A 235 -18.97 -11.27 -27.24
CA THR A 235 -18.80 -12.46 -26.40
C THR A 235 -17.83 -12.18 -25.27
N VAL A 236 -18.01 -12.83 -24.12
CA VAL A 236 -17.16 -12.70 -22.94
C VAL A 236 -16.70 -14.06 -22.43
N HIS A 237 -15.64 -14.07 -21.62
CA HIS A 237 -15.23 -15.24 -20.84
C HIS A 237 -16.31 -15.63 -19.82
N PRO A 238 -16.49 -16.93 -19.52
CA PRO A 238 -17.53 -17.39 -18.60
C PRO A 238 -17.33 -16.91 -17.17
N GLU A 239 -16.08 -16.87 -16.70
CA GLU A 239 -15.70 -16.48 -15.35
C GLU A 239 -15.62 -14.94 -15.25
N PRO A 240 -16.52 -14.28 -14.48
CA PRO A 240 -16.43 -12.84 -14.26
C PRO A 240 -15.23 -12.48 -13.38
N VAL A 241 -14.76 -11.25 -13.52
CA VAL A 241 -13.73 -10.65 -12.65
C VAL A 241 -14.39 -9.81 -11.57
N LEU A 242 -14.13 -10.11 -10.30
CA LEU A 242 -14.51 -9.26 -9.16
C LEU A 242 -13.31 -8.47 -8.68
N ILE A 243 -13.41 -7.15 -8.69
CA ILE A 243 -12.39 -6.24 -8.16
C ILE A 243 -12.79 -5.79 -6.74
N VAL A 244 -11.90 -6.07 -5.78
CA VAL A 244 -11.96 -5.68 -4.37
C VAL A 244 -10.88 -4.63 -4.11
N PRO A 245 -11.18 -3.34 -4.29
CA PRO A 245 -10.21 -2.27 -4.09
C PRO A 245 -9.96 -2.04 -2.58
N ALA A 246 -8.87 -1.37 -2.24
CA ALA A 246 -8.71 -0.80 -0.91
C ALA A 246 -9.75 0.32 -0.68
N TRP A 247 -10.16 0.52 0.58
CA TRP A 247 -11.08 1.59 1.00
C TRP A 247 -10.40 2.69 1.83
N ILE A 248 -9.06 2.67 1.89
CA ILE A 248 -8.24 3.79 2.42
C ILE A 248 -8.36 5.01 1.49
N MET A 249 -8.56 4.74 0.20
CA MET A 249 -8.85 5.69 -0.87
C MET A 249 -9.97 5.11 -1.73
N LYS A 250 -10.52 5.88 -2.68
CA LYS A 250 -11.63 5.41 -3.52
C LYS A 250 -11.19 4.43 -4.61
N TYR A 251 -12.12 3.60 -5.08
CA TYR A 251 -11.81 2.51 -6.02
C TYR A 251 -11.28 2.98 -7.39
N TYR A 252 -11.57 4.22 -7.78
CA TYR A 252 -11.33 4.70 -9.14
C TYR A 252 -9.85 4.89 -9.50
N ILE A 253 -8.91 4.54 -8.61
CA ILE A 253 -7.51 4.27 -9.02
C ILE A 253 -7.40 3.18 -10.09
N LEU A 254 -8.34 2.22 -10.11
CA LEU A 254 -8.42 1.17 -11.12
C LEU A 254 -9.31 1.55 -12.32
N ASP A 255 -9.91 2.73 -12.29
CA ASP A 255 -10.76 3.30 -13.35
C ASP A 255 -10.56 4.82 -13.42
N LEU A 256 -9.31 5.27 -13.64
CA LEU A 256 -8.96 6.70 -13.71
C LEU A 256 -9.52 7.32 -15.01
N SER A 257 -8.64 7.83 -15.87
CA SER A 257 -9.00 8.31 -17.21
C SER A 257 -9.16 7.11 -18.17
N PRO A 258 -9.85 7.26 -19.32
CA PRO A 258 -10.05 6.16 -20.26
C PRO A 258 -8.75 5.46 -20.68
N GLU A 259 -7.68 6.21 -20.87
CA GLU A 259 -6.36 5.71 -21.29
C GLU A 259 -5.68 4.81 -20.27
N ASN A 260 -5.91 5.01 -18.97
CA ASN A 260 -5.23 4.31 -17.88
C ASN A 260 -6.20 3.58 -16.92
N SER A 261 -7.40 3.26 -17.40
CA SER A 261 -8.37 2.44 -16.68
C SER A 261 -8.13 0.94 -16.86
N LEU A 262 -7.78 0.25 -15.76
CA LEU A 262 -7.65 -1.21 -15.72
C LEU A 262 -9.01 -1.89 -15.94
N ILE A 263 -10.06 -1.34 -15.35
CA ILE A 263 -11.43 -1.84 -15.51
C ILE A 263 -11.84 -1.81 -16.99
N ARG A 264 -11.69 -0.66 -17.65
CA ARG A 264 -11.97 -0.50 -19.08
C ARG A 264 -11.15 -1.47 -19.91
N TYR A 265 -9.88 -1.65 -19.56
CA TYR A 265 -9.00 -2.60 -20.22
C TYR A 265 -9.55 -4.03 -20.13
N LEU A 266 -9.89 -4.52 -18.93
CA LEU A 266 -10.46 -5.85 -18.73
C LEU A 266 -11.78 -6.07 -19.48
N VAL A 267 -12.68 -5.08 -19.45
CA VAL A 267 -13.94 -5.11 -20.20
C VAL A 267 -13.66 -5.23 -21.71
N SER A 268 -12.68 -4.48 -22.22
CA SER A 268 -12.27 -4.55 -23.63
C SER A 268 -11.63 -5.88 -24.03
N GLN A 269 -11.08 -6.63 -23.06
CA GLN A 269 -10.52 -7.97 -23.27
C GLN A 269 -11.57 -9.07 -23.22
N GLY A 270 -12.85 -8.72 -23.05
CA GLY A 270 -13.96 -9.67 -23.07
C GLY A 270 -14.22 -10.33 -21.72
N PHE A 271 -13.91 -9.68 -20.59
CA PHE A 271 -14.37 -10.14 -19.28
C PHE A 271 -15.65 -9.41 -18.86
N THR A 272 -16.54 -10.12 -18.17
CA THR A 272 -17.58 -9.46 -17.36
C THR A 272 -16.90 -8.96 -16.09
N VAL A 273 -16.89 -7.65 -15.85
CA VAL A 273 -16.18 -7.05 -14.72
C VAL A 273 -17.17 -6.49 -13.70
N PHE A 274 -16.92 -6.81 -12.44
CA PHE A 274 -17.58 -6.23 -11.27
C PHE A 274 -16.55 -5.51 -10.40
N CYS A 275 -16.93 -4.40 -9.78
CA CYS A 275 -16.08 -3.69 -8.83
C CYS A 275 -16.88 -3.27 -7.61
N ILE A 276 -16.28 -3.46 -6.42
CA ILE A 276 -16.83 -2.95 -5.17
C ILE A 276 -16.48 -1.46 -5.02
N SER A 277 -17.49 -0.62 -4.93
CA SER A 277 -17.36 0.78 -4.50
C SER A 277 -17.73 0.86 -3.01
N TRP A 278 -16.72 1.04 -2.16
CA TRP A 278 -16.89 1.11 -0.71
C TRP A 278 -17.50 2.46 -0.30
N ARG A 279 -18.42 2.41 0.67
CA ARG A 279 -18.98 3.60 1.30
C ARG A 279 -17.93 4.37 2.10
N ASN A 280 -17.99 5.71 2.07
CA ASN A 280 -17.15 6.53 2.93
C ASN A 280 -17.80 6.61 4.33
N PRO A 281 -17.20 6.02 5.37
CA PRO A 281 -17.88 5.82 6.64
C PRO A 281 -18.14 7.14 7.38
N ASN A 282 -19.24 7.19 8.12
CA ASN A 282 -19.55 8.28 9.04
C ASN A 282 -19.44 7.80 10.51
N ALA A 283 -19.64 8.72 11.47
CA ALA A 283 -19.54 8.40 12.90
C ALA A 283 -20.47 7.25 13.35
N GLY A 284 -21.60 7.03 12.68
CA GLY A 284 -22.53 5.93 12.97
C GLY A 284 -21.98 4.54 12.60
N MET A 285 -20.93 4.47 11.78
CA MET A 285 -20.29 3.22 11.37
C MET A 285 -19.11 2.83 12.27
N ARG A 286 -18.88 3.53 13.39
CA ARG A 286 -17.72 3.35 14.28
C ARG A 286 -17.45 1.90 14.71
N ASP A 287 -18.50 1.11 14.87
CA ASP A 287 -18.45 -0.26 15.40
C ASP A 287 -18.47 -1.33 14.29
N VAL A 288 -18.41 -0.92 13.02
CA VAL A 288 -18.18 -1.82 11.88
C VAL A 288 -16.79 -2.44 12.04
N SER A 289 -16.74 -3.76 12.08
CA SER A 289 -15.52 -4.56 12.25
C SER A 289 -14.81 -4.83 10.92
N PHE A 290 -13.57 -5.32 10.98
CA PHE A 290 -12.85 -5.75 9.79
C PHE A 290 -13.50 -6.98 9.14
N ASP A 291 -14.07 -7.90 9.93
CA ASP A 291 -14.81 -9.05 9.40
C ASP A 291 -16.14 -8.66 8.72
N ASP A 292 -16.74 -7.52 9.08
CA ASP A 292 -17.93 -7.00 8.38
C ASP A 292 -17.62 -6.61 6.94
N TYR A 293 -16.43 -6.07 6.64
CA TYR A 293 -15.99 -5.80 5.27
C TYR A 293 -15.85 -7.09 4.45
N ARG A 294 -15.41 -8.19 5.07
CA ARG A 294 -15.41 -9.51 4.42
C ARG A 294 -16.84 -10.00 4.19
N ARG A 295 -17.66 -10.06 5.23
CA ARG A 295 -19.01 -10.64 5.21
C ARG A 295 -19.99 -9.84 4.36
N HIS A 296 -20.11 -8.55 4.64
CA HIS A 296 -21.09 -7.67 4.02
C HIS A 296 -20.54 -6.94 2.78
N GLY A 297 -19.23 -7.02 2.53
CA GLY A 297 -18.60 -6.59 1.28
C GLY A 297 -18.32 -7.75 0.34
N VAL A 298 -17.17 -8.40 0.52
CA VAL A 298 -16.63 -9.41 -0.42
C VAL A 298 -17.58 -10.60 -0.62
N MET A 299 -18.06 -11.21 0.45
CA MET A 299 -18.91 -12.41 0.35
C MET A 299 -20.27 -12.10 -0.29
N VAL A 300 -20.90 -10.97 0.09
CA VAL A 300 -22.14 -10.53 -0.55
C VAL A 300 -21.94 -10.22 -2.03
N ALA A 301 -20.82 -9.59 -2.41
CA ALA A 301 -20.53 -9.34 -3.82
C ALA A 301 -20.41 -10.65 -4.63
N LEU A 302 -19.78 -11.68 -4.07
CA LEU A 302 -19.71 -13.01 -4.68
C LEU A 302 -21.10 -13.63 -4.85
N ASP A 303 -21.96 -13.57 -3.82
CA ASP A 303 -23.33 -14.09 -3.89
C ASP A 303 -24.17 -13.39 -4.98
N VAL A 304 -24.03 -12.07 -5.11
CA VAL A 304 -24.70 -11.29 -6.17
C VAL A 304 -24.20 -11.70 -7.56
N ILE A 305 -22.88 -11.86 -7.72
CA ILE A 305 -22.27 -12.30 -8.98
C ILE A 305 -22.75 -13.70 -9.35
N GLN A 306 -22.84 -14.63 -8.39
CA GLN A 306 -23.38 -15.96 -8.63
C GLN A 306 -24.82 -15.91 -9.15
N ALA A 307 -25.65 -15.04 -8.57
CA ALA A 307 -27.04 -14.88 -9.00
C ALA A 307 -27.16 -14.29 -10.41
N ILE A 308 -26.32 -13.32 -10.78
CA ILE A 308 -26.33 -12.67 -12.10
C ILE A 308 -25.71 -13.57 -13.18
N CYS A 309 -24.59 -14.24 -12.87
CA CYS A 309 -23.79 -15.01 -13.83
C CYS A 309 -24.07 -16.53 -13.78
N GLY A 310 -25.10 -16.98 -13.06
CA GLY A 310 -25.53 -18.38 -13.07
C GLY A 310 -24.54 -19.35 -12.42
N ASN A 311 -24.03 -19.01 -11.23
CA ASN A 311 -23.04 -19.79 -10.47
C ASN A 311 -21.69 -20.00 -11.17
N ALA A 312 -21.31 -19.14 -12.11
CA ALA A 312 -19.96 -19.12 -12.65
C ALA A 312 -18.91 -18.95 -11.54
N LYS A 313 -17.74 -19.59 -11.70
CA LYS A 313 -16.61 -19.32 -10.82
C LYS A 313 -16.07 -17.91 -11.10
N VAL A 314 -15.49 -17.28 -10.10
CA VAL A 314 -15.08 -15.87 -10.16
C VAL A 314 -13.56 -15.75 -10.15
N HIS A 315 -13.02 -14.93 -11.04
CA HIS A 315 -11.65 -14.42 -10.92
C HIS A 315 -11.66 -13.25 -9.93
N ALA A 316 -11.23 -13.48 -8.69
CA ALA A 316 -11.20 -12.41 -7.70
C ALA A 316 -9.87 -11.66 -7.76
N CYS A 317 -9.92 -10.33 -7.72
CA CYS A 317 -8.76 -9.45 -7.79
C CYS A 317 -8.85 -8.41 -6.67
N GLY A 318 -7.88 -8.43 -5.75
CA GLY A 318 -7.85 -7.52 -4.61
C GLY A 318 -6.64 -6.59 -4.68
N TYR A 319 -6.85 -5.31 -4.37
CA TYR A 319 -5.81 -4.28 -4.43
C TYR A 319 -5.48 -3.71 -3.05
N CYS A 320 -4.19 -3.71 -2.69
CA CYS A 320 -3.66 -3.25 -1.40
C CYS A 320 -4.43 -3.89 -0.22
N LEU A 321 -5.07 -3.12 0.64
CA LEU A 321 -5.91 -3.61 1.75
C LEU A 321 -7.08 -4.48 1.24
N GLY A 322 -7.62 -4.17 0.07
CA GLY A 322 -8.61 -4.98 -0.63
C GLY A 322 -8.09 -6.38 -0.99
N GLY A 323 -6.78 -6.50 -1.26
CA GLY A 323 -6.11 -7.79 -1.45
C GLY A 323 -5.91 -8.56 -0.15
N THR A 324 -5.57 -7.88 0.95
CA THR A 324 -5.49 -8.52 2.28
C THR A 324 -6.84 -9.10 2.70
N ILE A 325 -7.94 -8.33 2.59
CA ILE A 325 -9.27 -8.85 2.94
C ILE A 325 -9.73 -9.94 1.97
N LEU A 326 -9.35 -9.87 0.68
CA LEU A 326 -9.65 -10.93 -0.29
C LEU A 326 -8.89 -12.22 0.05
N ALA A 327 -7.63 -12.15 0.49
CA ALA A 327 -6.88 -13.32 0.92
C ALA A 327 -7.53 -13.98 2.15
N ILE A 328 -7.98 -13.18 3.12
CA ILE A 328 -8.76 -13.64 4.28
C ILE A 328 -10.08 -14.29 3.81
N ALA A 329 -10.81 -13.66 2.88
CA ALA A 329 -12.03 -14.22 2.32
C ALA A 329 -11.79 -15.56 1.64
N ALA A 330 -10.76 -15.65 0.77
CA ALA A 330 -10.41 -16.87 0.05
C ALA A 330 -10.01 -18.01 1.00
N ALA A 331 -9.23 -17.73 2.05
CA ALA A 331 -8.87 -18.73 3.07
C ALA A 331 -10.10 -19.18 3.88
N THR A 332 -10.99 -18.24 4.22
CA THR A 332 -12.26 -18.56 4.91
C THR A 332 -13.15 -19.45 4.03
N MET A 333 -13.27 -19.12 2.74
CA MET A 333 -14.03 -19.90 1.77
C MET A 333 -13.47 -21.32 1.64
N ALA A 334 -12.15 -21.47 1.59
CA ALA A 334 -11.52 -22.78 1.51
C ALA A 334 -11.80 -23.64 2.75
N ARG A 335 -11.68 -23.07 3.96
CA ARG A 335 -12.07 -23.72 5.22
C ARG A 335 -13.53 -24.19 5.16
N ASP A 336 -14.42 -23.32 4.68
CA ASP A 336 -15.86 -23.56 4.59
C ASP A 336 -16.25 -24.42 3.36
N ARG A 337 -15.28 -24.92 2.59
CA ARG A 337 -15.46 -25.73 1.37
C ARG A 337 -16.29 -25.04 0.28
N ASN A 338 -16.19 -23.72 0.21
CA ASN A 338 -16.74 -22.90 -0.84
C ASN A 338 -15.71 -22.73 -1.97
N ASP A 339 -15.99 -23.29 -3.15
CA ASP A 339 -15.08 -23.36 -4.30
C ASP A 339 -15.44 -22.37 -5.43
N GLN A 340 -16.14 -21.27 -5.08
CA GLN A 340 -16.60 -20.25 -6.03
C GLN A 340 -15.47 -19.49 -6.75
N LEU A 341 -14.24 -19.50 -6.25
CA LEU A 341 -13.13 -18.79 -6.86
C LEU A 341 -12.43 -19.65 -7.92
N ALA A 342 -12.32 -19.14 -9.14
CA ALA A 342 -11.48 -19.71 -10.18
C ALA A 342 -10.02 -19.37 -9.94
N THR A 343 -9.74 -18.12 -9.58
CA THR A 343 -8.39 -17.60 -9.33
C THR A 343 -8.42 -16.49 -8.27
N VAL A 344 -7.25 -16.20 -7.67
CA VAL A 344 -7.05 -15.08 -6.76
C VAL A 344 -5.90 -14.22 -7.26
N THR A 345 -6.17 -12.95 -7.57
CA THR A 345 -5.17 -11.94 -7.93
C THR A 345 -4.95 -10.99 -6.77
N LEU A 346 -3.70 -10.77 -6.37
CA LEU A 346 -3.28 -9.89 -5.28
C LEU A 346 -2.39 -8.78 -5.84
N LEU A 347 -2.89 -7.55 -5.89
CA LEU A 347 -2.19 -6.39 -6.42
C LEU A 347 -1.63 -5.55 -5.27
N ALA A 348 -0.31 -5.48 -5.12
CA ALA A 348 0.39 -4.76 -4.05
C ALA A 348 -0.19 -5.04 -2.64
N ALA A 349 -0.60 -6.29 -2.40
CA ALA A 349 -1.30 -6.69 -1.18
C ALA A 349 -0.37 -7.46 -0.25
N GLN A 350 -0.32 -7.03 1.02
CA GLN A 350 0.47 -7.70 2.04
C GLN A 350 -0.39 -8.76 2.76
N THR A 351 0.18 -9.93 2.94
CA THR A 351 -0.37 -11.03 3.75
C THR A 351 0.52 -11.37 4.95
N ASP A 352 1.73 -10.82 4.96
CA ASP A 352 2.69 -10.79 6.06
C ASP A 352 3.07 -9.34 6.34
N PHE A 353 2.99 -8.92 7.59
CA PHE A 353 3.26 -7.57 8.05
C PHE A 353 4.46 -7.52 9.02
N SER A 354 5.34 -8.53 9.01
CA SER A 354 6.59 -8.52 9.78
C SER A 354 7.60 -7.47 9.28
N GLU A 355 7.52 -7.10 8.01
CA GLU A 355 8.34 -6.06 7.38
C GLU A 355 7.48 -5.20 6.43
N PRO A 356 6.46 -4.49 6.96
CA PRO A 356 5.41 -3.87 6.15
C PRO A 356 5.85 -2.54 5.50
N GLY A 357 7.14 -2.25 5.50
CA GLY A 357 7.72 -0.99 5.07
C GLY A 357 7.78 0.05 6.18
N GLU A 358 7.97 1.30 5.79
CA GLU A 358 8.18 2.41 6.74
C GLU A 358 6.94 2.68 7.61
N LEU A 359 5.77 2.17 7.24
CA LEU A 359 4.55 2.18 8.07
C LEU A 359 4.78 1.55 9.45
N GLN A 360 5.68 0.55 9.55
CA GLN A 360 6.02 -0.10 10.83
C GLN A 360 6.54 0.87 11.89
N LEU A 361 7.17 1.97 11.46
CA LEU A 361 7.76 2.98 12.35
C LEU A 361 6.72 3.72 13.18
N PHE A 362 5.44 3.63 12.80
CA PHE A 362 4.32 4.33 13.42
C PHE A 362 3.27 3.38 14.03
N THR A 363 3.55 2.07 14.05
CA THR A 363 2.62 1.04 14.52
C THR A 363 3.19 0.26 15.70
N ASP A 364 3.82 0.94 16.65
CA ASP A 364 4.17 0.36 17.94
C ASP A 364 3.02 0.49 18.93
N GLU A 365 3.10 -0.21 20.07
CA GLU A 365 2.02 -0.28 21.05
C GLU A 365 1.58 1.11 21.55
N SER A 366 2.53 2.02 21.71
CA SER A 366 2.26 3.39 22.19
C SER A 366 1.60 4.26 21.11
N GLY A 367 2.06 4.16 19.86
CA GLY A 367 1.43 4.83 18.71
C GLY A 367 0.00 4.35 18.48
N LEU A 368 -0.23 3.05 18.55
CA LEU A 368 -1.57 2.47 18.38
C LEU A 368 -2.52 2.85 19.52
N ALA A 369 -2.06 2.84 20.77
CA ALA A 369 -2.90 3.28 21.89
C ALA A 369 -3.33 4.75 21.77
N LEU A 370 -2.40 5.63 21.36
CA LEU A 370 -2.69 7.04 21.11
C LEU A 370 -3.72 7.22 19.99
N LEU A 371 -3.55 6.47 18.90
CA LEU A 371 -4.45 6.51 17.75
C LEU A 371 -5.85 5.96 18.09
N ASP A 372 -5.91 4.88 18.87
CA ASP A 372 -7.15 4.31 19.36
C ASP A 372 -7.93 5.32 20.20
N ASP A 373 -7.26 6.09 21.07
CA ASP A 373 -7.90 7.10 21.91
C ASP A 373 -8.46 8.27 21.09
N VAL A 374 -7.74 8.70 20.05
CA VAL A 374 -8.21 9.72 19.09
C VAL A 374 -9.46 9.22 18.35
N MET A 375 -9.37 8.02 17.79
CA MET A 375 -10.43 7.41 16.99
C MET A 375 -11.65 7.02 17.84
N TRP A 376 -11.47 6.61 19.09
CA TRP A 376 -12.56 6.31 20.03
C TRP A 376 -13.51 7.49 20.22
N ARG A 377 -12.95 8.71 20.29
CA ARG A 377 -13.71 9.95 20.49
C ARG A 377 -14.49 10.38 19.25
N GLN A 378 -13.91 10.22 18.06
CA GLN A 378 -14.50 10.71 16.80
C GLN A 378 -15.27 9.63 16.01
N GLY A 379 -15.01 8.34 16.27
CA GLY A 379 -15.66 7.18 15.67
C GLY A 379 -15.02 6.62 14.40
N TYR A 380 -14.08 7.35 13.79
CA TYR A 380 -13.38 6.96 12.55
C TYR A 380 -11.97 7.57 12.50
N LEU A 381 -11.12 7.22 11.53
CA LEU A 381 -9.90 7.99 11.22
C LEU A 381 -10.24 9.05 10.17
N ASP A 382 -9.95 10.32 10.46
CA ASP A 382 -10.17 11.40 9.48
C ASP A 382 -9.06 11.43 8.43
N SER A 383 -9.41 11.82 7.20
CA SER A 383 -8.47 11.88 6.08
C SER A 383 -7.28 12.81 6.34
N THR A 384 -7.46 13.87 7.12
CA THR A 384 -6.38 14.80 7.49
C THR A 384 -5.36 14.20 8.45
N GLN A 385 -5.80 13.30 9.33
CA GLN A 385 -4.93 12.60 10.30
C GLN A 385 -4.10 11.51 9.61
N MET A 386 -4.71 10.80 8.66
CA MET A 386 -4.03 9.83 7.81
C MET A 386 -3.01 10.52 6.89
N ALA A 387 -3.38 11.68 6.33
CA ALA A 387 -2.49 12.47 5.48
C ALA A 387 -1.21 12.89 6.22
N GLY A 388 -1.25 13.19 7.52
CA GLY A 388 -0.04 13.52 8.29
C GLY A 388 0.99 12.39 8.36
N ALA A 389 0.56 11.18 8.71
CA ALA A 389 1.43 10.00 8.75
C ALA A 389 1.92 9.60 7.35
N PHE A 390 1.03 9.57 6.36
CA PHE A 390 1.40 9.28 4.97
C PHE A 390 2.24 10.38 4.32
N GLN A 391 2.14 11.65 4.73
CA GLN A 391 3.01 12.74 4.27
C GLN A 391 4.42 12.63 4.85
N LEU A 392 4.56 12.16 6.09
CA LEU A 392 5.86 11.84 6.69
C LEU A 392 6.51 10.60 6.04
N LEU A 393 5.69 9.60 5.67
CA LEU A 393 6.11 8.38 4.97
C LEU A 393 6.36 8.58 3.48
N ARG A 394 5.69 9.55 2.86
CA ARG A 394 6.10 10.05 1.55
C ARG A 394 7.45 10.66 1.74
N SER A 395 8.45 10.03 1.11
CA SER A 395 9.82 10.48 1.12
C SER A 395 9.88 12.01 1.07
N ASN A 396 10.63 12.61 1.99
CA ASN A 396 10.87 14.05 2.03
C ASN A 396 11.25 14.60 0.64
N GLY A 397 11.88 13.76 -0.20
CA GLY A 397 12.14 14.03 -1.61
C GLY A 397 10.92 14.49 -2.43
N LEU A 398 9.69 14.02 -2.18
CA LEU A 398 8.49 14.50 -2.89
C LEU A 398 8.07 15.91 -2.46
N ILE A 399 8.18 16.22 -1.17
CA ILE A 399 7.88 17.56 -0.63
C ILE A 399 8.92 18.56 -1.14
N TRP A 400 10.21 18.23 -1.01
CA TRP A 400 11.31 19.08 -1.44
C TRP A 400 11.39 19.21 -2.97
N SER A 401 11.12 18.14 -3.71
CA SER A 401 11.01 18.20 -5.18
C SER A 401 9.92 19.17 -5.62
N ARG A 402 8.74 19.14 -4.97
CA ARG A 402 7.69 20.13 -5.24
C ARG A 402 8.16 21.55 -4.91
N VAL A 403 8.79 21.76 -3.75
CA VAL A 403 9.33 23.08 -3.36
C VAL A 403 10.32 23.60 -4.42
N VAL A 404 11.27 22.77 -4.84
CA VAL A 404 12.27 23.14 -5.83
C VAL A 404 11.62 23.43 -7.19
N LYS A 405 10.80 22.52 -7.72
CA LYS A 405 10.16 22.71 -9.04
C LYS A 405 9.15 23.85 -9.03
N SER A 406 8.15 23.79 -8.16
CA SER A 406 7.02 24.72 -8.21
C SER A 406 7.34 26.10 -7.64
N TYR A 407 8.16 26.19 -6.59
CA TYR A 407 8.44 27.47 -5.93
C TYR A 407 9.80 28.08 -6.29
N LEU A 408 10.83 27.28 -6.55
CA LEU A 408 12.15 27.82 -6.94
C LEU A 408 12.32 27.96 -8.46
N LEU A 409 11.94 26.94 -9.24
CA LEU A 409 12.00 26.96 -10.71
C LEU A 409 10.77 27.63 -11.34
N GLY A 410 9.66 27.72 -10.60
CA GLY A 410 8.39 28.25 -11.08
C GLY A 410 7.73 27.34 -12.13
N GLU A 411 8.00 26.05 -12.03
CA GLU A 411 7.48 24.98 -12.89
C GLU A 411 6.32 24.28 -12.16
N ARG A 412 5.10 24.52 -12.63
CA ARG A 412 3.92 23.86 -12.06
C ARG A 412 3.71 22.54 -12.79
N GLU A 413 3.73 21.43 -12.04
CA GLU A 413 3.27 20.16 -12.56
C GLU A 413 1.78 20.28 -12.90
N GLN A 414 1.42 19.86 -14.11
CA GLN A 414 0.02 19.79 -14.50
C GLN A 414 -0.66 18.74 -13.61
N PRO A 415 -1.84 19.03 -13.04
CA PRO A 415 -2.56 18.06 -12.24
C PRO A 415 -2.83 16.81 -13.10
N SER A 416 -2.49 15.63 -12.58
CA SER A 416 -2.87 14.34 -13.16
C SER A 416 -4.09 13.77 -12.47
N ASP A 417 -4.76 12.84 -13.13
CA ASP A 417 -5.86 12.05 -12.56
C ASP A 417 -5.43 11.29 -11.28
N LEU A 418 -4.21 10.74 -11.26
CA LEU A 418 -3.63 10.08 -10.08
C LEU A 418 -3.45 11.06 -8.91
N MET A 419 -3.05 12.30 -9.17
CA MET A 419 -2.95 13.34 -8.14
C MET A 419 -4.32 13.74 -7.61
N ALA A 420 -5.32 13.87 -8.49
CA ALA A 420 -6.70 14.15 -8.10
C ALA A 420 -7.28 13.03 -7.24
N TRP A 421 -7.10 11.76 -7.65
CA TRP A 421 -7.46 10.59 -6.85
C TRP A 421 -6.81 10.61 -5.48
N ASN A 422 -5.52 10.90 -5.43
CA ASN A 422 -4.77 10.89 -4.18
C ASN A 422 -5.23 11.98 -3.19
N ALA A 423 -5.87 13.05 -3.66
CA ALA A 423 -6.45 14.08 -2.83
C ALA A 423 -7.85 13.71 -2.29
N ASP A 424 -8.51 12.73 -2.89
CA ASP A 424 -9.88 12.30 -2.58
C ASP A 424 -9.91 11.10 -1.61
N ALA A 425 -9.38 11.34 -0.41
CA ALA A 425 -9.26 10.33 0.63
C ALA A 425 -10.58 9.97 1.32
N THR A 426 -10.65 8.76 1.87
CA THR A 426 -11.80 8.25 2.62
C THR A 426 -11.48 8.09 4.10
N ARG A 427 -12.52 7.93 4.91
CA ARG A 427 -12.43 7.63 6.34
C ARG A 427 -12.35 6.12 6.57
N MET A 428 -11.89 5.72 7.76
CA MET A 428 -11.91 4.31 8.20
C MET A 428 -12.61 4.18 9.56
N PRO A 429 -13.55 3.23 9.75
CA PRO A 429 -14.23 3.08 11.04
C PRO A 429 -13.25 2.74 12.17
N TYR A 430 -13.57 3.19 13.39
CA TYR A 430 -12.72 2.97 14.56
C TYR A 430 -12.38 1.49 14.78
N ARG A 431 -13.42 0.65 14.95
CA ARG A 431 -13.23 -0.76 15.27
C ARG A 431 -12.45 -1.49 14.18
N MET A 432 -12.86 -1.33 12.92
CA MET A 432 -12.18 -1.93 11.77
C MET A 432 -10.70 -1.57 11.72
N HIS A 433 -10.36 -0.28 11.85
CA HIS A 433 -8.97 0.16 11.73
C HIS A 433 -8.11 -0.29 12.90
N SER A 434 -8.67 -0.27 14.12
CA SER A 434 -8.01 -0.80 15.32
C SER A 434 -7.72 -2.30 15.17
N GLU A 435 -8.73 -3.10 14.79
CA GLU A 435 -8.56 -4.53 14.49
C GLU A 435 -7.49 -4.76 13.42
N TYR A 436 -7.52 -3.98 12.33
CA TYR A 436 -6.52 -4.07 11.25
C TYR A 436 -5.09 -3.80 11.75
N LEU A 437 -4.86 -2.71 12.48
CA LEU A 437 -3.51 -2.35 12.95
C LEU A 437 -2.98 -3.33 14.01
N HIS A 438 -3.80 -3.69 14.99
CA HIS A 438 -3.39 -4.62 16.05
C HIS A 438 -3.17 -6.03 15.50
N GLN A 439 -4.12 -6.58 14.76
CA GLN A 439 -4.05 -7.98 14.31
C GLN A 439 -3.08 -8.16 13.13
N MET A 440 -2.90 -7.16 12.27
CA MET A 440 -1.99 -7.26 11.13
C MET A 440 -0.62 -6.66 11.45
N PHE A 441 -0.52 -5.36 11.71
CA PHE A 441 0.79 -4.69 11.84
C PHE A 441 1.52 -5.04 13.13
N LEU A 442 0.81 -5.12 14.25
CA LEU A 442 1.43 -5.36 15.55
C LEU A 442 1.66 -6.86 15.80
N HIS A 443 0.64 -7.69 15.57
CA HIS A 443 0.68 -9.10 15.93
C HIS A 443 0.88 -10.04 14.74
N ASN A 444 0.77 -9.57 13.49
CA ASN A 444 0.92 -10.38 12.28
C ASN A 444 0.08 -11.68 12.30
N ASP A 445 -1.11 -11.62 12.90
CA ASP A 445 -1.96 -12.78 13.20
C ASP A 445 -2.37 -13.55 11.94
N LEU A 446 -2.46 -12.87 10.79
CA LEU A 446 -2.77 -13.50 9.51
C LEU A 446 -1.66 -14.44 9.03
N ALA A 447 -0.41 -13.97 9.00
CA ALA A 447 0.73 -14.77 8.58
C ALA A 447 1.09 -15.85 9.61
N GLU A 448 0.85 -15.58 10.89
CA GLU A 448 1.14 -16.50 11.99
C GLU A 448 0.00 -17.50 12.28
N GLY A 449 -1.08 -17.50 11.48
CA GLY A 449 -2.18 -18.47 11.58
C GLY A 449 -3.06 -18.33 12.83
N ARG A 450 -3.07 -17.14 13.44
CA ARG A 450 -3.89 -16.80 14.61
C ARG A 450 -5.14 -16.02 14.27
N TYR A 451 -5.23 -15.47 13.07
CA TYR A 451 -6.36 -14.65 12.66
C TYR A 451 -7.67 -15.43 12.65
N ILE A 452 -8.72 -14.88 13.26
CA ILE A 452 -10.04 -15.49 13.40
C ILE A 452 -11.01 -14.83 12.44
N ALA A 453 -11.57 -15.59 11.50
CA ALA A 453 -12.59 -15.13 10.56
C ALA A 453 -13.90 -15.91 10.78
N GLY A 454 -15.00 -15.22 11.06
CA GLY A 454 -16.28 -15.90 11.35
C GLY A 454 -16.24 -16.81 12.58
N GLY A 455 -15.39 -16.52 13.57
CA GLY A 455 -15.29 -17.25 14.83
C GLY A 455 -14.32 -18.44 14.84
N GLU A 456 -13.72 -18.79 13.70
CA GLU A 456 -12.71 -19.85 13.60
C GLU A 456 -11.42 -19.35 12.95
N SER A 457 -10.29 -19.97 13.29
CA SER A 457 -9.00 -19.65 12.69
C SER A 457 -8.98 -19.98 11.19
N ILE A 458 -8.18 -19.24 10.44
CA ILE A 458 -7.90 -19.50 9.02
C ILE A 458 -6.39 -19.58 8.78
N ALA A 459 -6.00 -20.32 7.75
CA ALA A 459 -4.63 -20.35 7.26
C ALA A 459 -4.60 -20.01 5.77
N LEU A 460 -3.69 -19.13 5.36
CA LEU A 460 -3.52 -18.81 3.93
C LEU A 460 -3.08 -20.01 3.09
N GLN A 461 -2.53 -21.04 3.73
CA GLN A 461 -2.21 -22.33 3.08
C GLN A 461 -3.46 -23.02 2.51
N ASP A 462 -4.64 -22.74 3.07
CA ASP A 462 -5.90 -23.34 2.62
C ASP A 462 -6.38 -22.76 1.29
N ILE A 463 -5.83 -21.63 0.81
CA ILE A 463 -6.17 -21.09 -0.50
C ILE A 463 -5.66 -22.04 -1.59
N HIS A 464 -6.59 -22.78 -2.21
CA HIS A 464 -6.29 -23.76 -3.25
C HIS A 464 -6.41 -23.22 -4.68
N ALA A 465 -7.06 -22.08 -4.87
CA ALA A 465 -7.14 -21.42 -6.18
C ALA A 465 -5.76 -20.90 -6.60
N PRO A 466 -5.40 -20.93 -7.91
CA PRO A 466 -4.17 -20.33 -8.42
C PRO A 466 -4.06 -18.85 -8.04
N ILE A 467 -2.87 -18.43 -7.61
CA ILE A 467 -2.60 -17.07 -7.15
C ILE A 467 -1.76 -16.31 -8.19
N PHE A 468 -2.21 -15.12 -8.56
CA PHE A 468 -1.42 -14.15 -9.34
C PHE A 468 -1.08 -12.96 -8.45
N SER A 469 0.18 -12.81 -8.03
CA SER A 469 0.61 -11.79 -7.08
C SER A 469 1.50 -10.76 -7.77
N VAL A 470 1.10 -9.49 -7.73
CA VAL A 470 1.81 -8.37 -8.35
C VAL A 470 2.36 -7.45 -7.28
N SER A 471 3.63 -7.05 -7.42
CA SER A 471 4.25 -6.02 -6.60
C SER A 471 5.09 -5.07 -7.45
N THR A 472 5.47 -3.92 -6.89
CA THR A 472 6.25 -2.90 -7.61
C THR A 472 7.67 -2.73 -7.06
N GLU A 473 8.62 -2.43 -7.94
CA GLU A 473 10.07 -2.37 -7.62
C GLU A 473 10.39 -1.30 -6.56
N THR A 474 9.70 -0.16 -6.57
CA THR A 474 9.93 0.97 -5.65
C THR A 474 8.71 1.25 -4.77
N ASP A 475 7.98 0.21 -4.38
CA ASP A 475 6.88 0.32 -3.42
C ASP A 475 7.41 0.53 -1.99
N HIS A 476 7.05 1.65 -1.37
CA HIS A 476 7.35 1.93 0.04
C HIS A 476 6.17 1.64 0.98
N VAL A 477 4.97 1.44 0.42
CA VAL A 477 3.73 1.17 1.17
C VAL A 477 3.56 -0.34 1.39
N ALA A 478 3.81 -1.12 0.34
CA ALA A 478 3.81 -2.58 0.38
C ALA A 478 5.10 -3.09 -0.28
N PRO A 479 6.25 -3.06 0.42
CA PRO A 479 7.52 -3.44 -0.16
C PRO A 479 7.45 -4.83 -0.79
N TRP A 480 7.99 -4.99 -2.00
CA TRP A 480 7.80 -6.23 -2.74
C TRP A 480 8.34 -7.47 -2.06
N ARG A 481 9.36 -7.33 -1.22
CA ARG A 481 9.88 -8.44 -0.40
C ARG A 481 8.87 -8.89 0.66
N SER A 482 8.06 -7.98 1.19
CA SER A 482 6.96 -8.29 2.10
C SER A 482 5.83 -9.00 1.35
N VAL A 483 5.38 -8.45 0.21
CA VAL A 483 4.38 -9.08 -0.67
C VAL A 483 4.82 -10.47 -1.12
N TYR A 484 6.12 -10.65 -1.42
CA TYR A 484 6.70 -11.93 -1.84
C TYR A 484 6.56 -13.05 -0.79
N LYS A 485 6.39 -12.73 0.49
CA LYS A 485 6.23 -13.71 1.58
C LYS A 485 4.96 -14.56 1.43
N ILE A 486 4.02 -14.22 0.54
CA ILE A 486 2.93 -15.13 0.16
C ILE A 486 3.43 -16.52 -0.26
N HIS A 487 4.63 -16.64 -0.83
CA HIS A 487 5.25 -17.93 -1.16
C HIS A 487 5.61 -18.79 0.06
N LEU A 488 5.79 -18.18 1.23
CA LEU A 488 5.99 -18.88 2.51
C LEU A 488 4.66 -19.29 3.14
N LEU A 489 3.60 -18.53 2.89
CA LEU A 489 2.28 -18.72 3.50
C LEU A 489 1.36 -19.64 2.69
N ASN A 490 1.67 -19.87 1.41
CA ASN A 490 0.89 -20.73 0.54
C ASN A 490 1.79 -21.62 -0.34
N SER A 491 1.49 -22.93 -0.40
CA SER A 491 2.25 -23.94 -1.16
C SER A 491 1.66 -24.26 -2.55
N GLY A 492 0.59 -23.57 -2.94
CA GLY A 492 -0.10 -23.71 -4.21
C GLY A 492 0.65 -23.08 -5.39
N ASP A 493 -0.01 -23.04 -6.55
CA ASP A 493 0.50 -22.38 -7.75
C ASP A 493 0.48 -20.86 -7.56
N ILE A 494 1.65 -20.23 -7.66
CA ILE A 494 1.82 -18.79 -7.50
C ILE A 494 2.59 -18.23 -8.69
N THR A 495 1.92 -17.43 -9.51
CA THR A 495 2.57 -16.58 -10.50
C THR A 495 2.86 -15.23 -9.86
N PHE A 496 4.15 -14.90 -9.71
CA PHE A 496 4.58 -13.63 -9.14
C PHE A 496 5.06 -12.67 -10.23
N VAL A 497 4.68 -11.41 -10.11
CA VAL A 497 5.06 -10.32 -11.01
C VAL A 497 5.69 -9.18 -10.21
N LEU A 498 6.85 -8.70 -10.66
CA LEU A 498 7.52 -7.51 -10.14
C LEU A 498 7.62 -6.47 -11.24
N THR A 499 6.89 -5.36 -11.12
CA THR A 499 6.79 -4.31 -12.15
C THR A 499 7.46 -3.00 -11.74
N SER A 500 7.92 -2.21 -12.71
CA SER A 500 8.57 -0.92 -12.46
C SER A 500 7.60 0.16 -11.95
N GLY A 501 8.11 1.04 -11.09
CA GLY A 501 7.35 2.15 -10.49
C GLY A 501 7.02 1.95 -9.01
N GLY A 502 6.43 2.97 -8.40
CA GLY A 502 5.94 2.93 -7.01
C GLY A 502 4.55 2.33 -6.87
N HIS A 503 4.04 2.26 -5.64
CA HIS A 503 2.79 1.56 -5.26
C HIS A 503 1.65 1.67 -6.29
N ASN A 504 1.16 2.89 -6.57
CA ASN A 504 0.06 3.10 -7.51
C ASN A 504 0.53 3.06 -8.96
N ALA A 505 1.64 3.75 -9.25
CA ALA A 505 2.13 3.94 -10.61
C ALA A 505 2.59 2.62 -11.25
N GLY A 506 3.07 1.64 -10.50
CA GLY A 506 3.42 0.32 -11.03
C GLY A 506 2.20 -0.57 -11.30
N ILE A 507 1.14 -0.42 -10.50
CA ILE A 507 -0.11 -1.16 -10.70
C ILE A 507 -0.91 -0.58 -11.87
N VAL A 508 -1.05 0.75 -11.92
CA VAL A 508 -1.62 1.48 -13.07
C VAL A 508 -0.55 1.62 -14.15
N SER A 509 -0.42 0.56 -14.96
CA SER A 509 0.60 0.41 -15.99
C SER A 509 -0.10 0.03 -17.28
N GLU A 510 -0.73 0.99 -17.96
CA GLU A 510 -1.46 0.74 -19.19
C GLU A 510 -0.53 0.32 -20.34
N PRO A 511 -0.98 -0.56 -21.26
CA PRO A 511 -0.21 -0.93 -22.44
C PRO A 511 0.17 0.29 -23.29
N GLY A 512 1.45 0.40 -23.63
CA GLY A 512 1.97 1.51 -24.43
C GLY A 512 2.63 2.63 -23.62
N HIS A 513 2.54 2.62 -22.29
CA HIS A 513 3.24 3.59 -21.44
C HIS A 513 4.77 3.44 -21.59
N PRO A 514 5.51 4.51 -21.99
CA PRO A 514 6.96 4.44 -22.16
C PRO A 514 7.70 4.09 -20.86
N GLY A 515 8.81 3.35 -20.96
CA GLY A 515 9.70 3.06 -19.83
C GLY A 515 9.18 2.04 -18.81
N ARG A 516 8.05 1.37 -19.09
CA ARG A 516 7.54 0.27 -18.26
C ARG A 516 8.27 -1.04 -18.54
N HIS A 517 8.47 -1.81 -17.48
CA HIS A 517 8.97 -3.18 -17.55
C HIS A 517 8.44 -3.99 -16.37
N PHE A 518 8.51 -5.31 -16.49
CA PHE A 518 8.20 -6.22 -15.40
C PHE A 518 9.05 -7.50 -15.47
N ARG A 519 9.05 -8.25 -14.38
CA ARG A 519 9.54 -9.63 -14.29
C ARG A 519 8.39 -10.52 -13.88
N MET A 520 8.32 -11.72 -14.44
CA MET A 520 7.29 -12.68 -14.11
C MET A 520 7.87 -14.09 -14.05
N MET A 521 7.45 -14.86 -13.06
CA MET A 521 7.79 -16.28 -12.96
C MET A 521 6.68 -17.01 -12.21
N ASN A 522 6.29 -18.18 -12.74
CA ASN A 522 5.41 -19.09 -12.03
C ASN A 522 6.21 -20.01 -11.10
N ARG A 523 5.71 -20.20 -9.88
CA ARG A 523 6.10 -21.28 -8.99
C ARG A 523 4.95 -22.29 -8.92
N PRO A 524 5.04 -23.41 -9.64
CA PRO A 524 4.07 -24.50 -9.55
C PRO A 524 3.95 -25.04 -8.12
N SER A 525 2.79 -25.62 -7.80
CA SER A 525 2.58 -26.28 -6.50
C SER A 525 3.69 -27.30 -6.21
N LYS A 526 4.10 -27.39 -4.94
CA LYS A 526 5.16 -28.31 -4.45
C LYS A 526 6.57 -28.04 -4.99
N SER A 527 6.84 -26.89 -5.60
CA SER A 527 8.21 -26.48 -5.95
C SER A 527 8.96 -25.96 -4.73
N ASP A 528 10.29 -26.03 -4.77
CA ASP A 528 11.16 -25.43 -3.75
C ASP A 528 10.98 -23.92 -3.66
N TYR A 529 11.16 -23.38 -2.46
CA TYR A 529 11.17 -21.95 -2.22
C TYR A 529 12.43 -21.30 -2.83
N LEU A 530 12.25 -20.16 -3.49
CA LEU A 530 13.34 -19.27 -3.88
C LEU A 530 13.33 -18.06 -2.98
N SER A 531 14.50 -17.62 -2.52
CA SER A 531 14.59 -16.33 -1.83
C SER A 531 14.19 -15.20 -2.79
N PRO A 532 13.72 -14.04 -2.27
CA PRO A 532 13.35 -12.91 -3.12
C PRO A 532 14.48 -12.48 -4.06
N ASP A 533 15.72 -12.47 -3.57
CA ASP A 533 16.89 -12.04 -4.34
C ASP A 533 17.24 -13.05 -5.45
N GLU A 534 17.17 -14.36 -5.17
CA GLU A 534 17.34 -15.39 -6.21
C GLU A 534 16.21 -15.32 -7.26
N TRP A 535 14.98 -15.09 -6.81
CA TRP A 535 13.84 -14.91 -7.70
C TRP A 535 14.06 -13.71 -8.64
N ALA A 536 14.51 -12.57 -8.11
CA ALA A 536 14.75 -11.35 -8.89
C ALA A 536 15.85 -11.51 -9.95
N ILE A 537 16.85 -12.36 -9.68
CA ILE A 537 17.92 -12.70 -10.62
C ILE A 537 17.42 -13.66 -11.71
N ARG A 538 16.59 -14.65 -11.35
CA ARG A 538 16.13 -15.69 -12.28
C ARG A 538 14.94 -15.28 -13.14
N ALA A 539 14.06 -14.43 -12.63
CA ALA A 539 12.86 -14.02 -13.35
C ALA A 539 13.22 -13.14 -14.55
N ALA A 540 12.75 -13.53 -15.74
CA ALA A 540 13.06 -12.84 -16.98
C ALA A 540 12.42 -11.44 -17.00
N LYS A 541 13.22 -10.42 -17.35
CA LYS A 541 12.72 -9.06 -17.58
C LYS A 541 12.00 -9.00 -18.93
N GLN A 542 10.82 -8.39 -18.93
CA GLN A 542 9.97 -8.14 -20.09
C GLN A 542 9.67 -6.64 -20.16
N ASP A 543 9.73 -6.08 -21.35
CA ASP A 543 9.41 -4.66 -21.58
C ASP A 543 7.91 -4.45 -21.76
N GLY A 544 7.41 -3.31 -21.30
CA GLY A 544 6.01 -2.93 -21.37
C GLY A 544 5.22 -3.19 -20.08
N SER A 545 3.89 -3.16 -20.23
CA SER A 545 2.92 -3.38 -19.17
C SER A 545 2.80 -4.86 -18.80
N TRP A 546 2.52 -5.14 -17.53
CA TRP A 546 2.19 -6.49 -17.04
C TRP A 546 0.71 -6.87 -17.28
N TRP A 547 -0.16 -5.91 -17.61
CA TRP A 547 -1.59 -6.17 -17.80
C TRP A 547 -1.88 -7.23 -18.89
N PRO A 548 -1.20 -7.24 -20.06
CA PRO A 548 -1.40 -8.29 -21.05
C PRO A 548 -1.06 -9.69 -20.51
N ALA A 549 0.03 -9.81 -19.73
CA ALA A 549 0.42 -11.08 -19.13
C ALA A 549 -0.60 -11.57 -18.10
N TRP A 550 -1.21 -10.65 -17.33
CA TRP A 550 -2.30 -11.00 -16.42
C TRP A 550 -3.56 -11.43 -17.17
N VAL A 551 -3.91 -10.73 -18.24
CA VAL A 551 -5.06 -11.10 -19.10
C VAL A 551 -4.87 -12.47 -19.72
N ASP A 552 -3.68 -12.77 -20.23
CA ASP A 552 -3.37 -14.10 -20.78
C ASP A 552 -3.48 -15.17 -19.70
N TRP A 553 -2.97 -14.90 -18.49
CA TRP A 553 -3.11 -15.80 -17.36
C TRP A 553 -4.58 -16.02 -16.95
N LEU A 554 -5.43 -14.98 -16.94
CA LEU A 554 -6.86 -15.13 -16.68
C LEU A 554 -7.55 -15.97 -17.76
N LYS A 555 -7.20 -15.76 -19.03
CA LYS A 555 -7.73 -16.52 -20.17
C LYS A 555 -7.37 -18.01 -20.08
N ASP A 556 -6.16 -18.33 -19.65
CA ASP A 556 -5.72 -19.72 -19.42
C ASP A 556 -6.53 -20.43 -18.33
N HIS A 557 -7.15 -19.66 -17.43
CA HIS A 557 -8.04 -20.15 -16.37
C HIS A 557 -9.53 -19.93 -16.68
N SER A 558 -9.86 -19.50 -17.90
CA SER A 558 -11.23 -19.25 -18.34
C SER A 558 -11.71 -20.34 -19.31
N GLY A 559 -13.02 -20.59 -19.30
CA GLY A 559 -13.67 -21.46 -20.28
C GLY A 559 -13.88 -20.82 -21.66
N ALA A 560 -14.58 -21.54 -22.54
CA ALA A 560 -14.94 -21.06 -23.87
C ALA A 560 -15.90 -19.86 -23.79
N ALA A 561 -15.69 -18.86 -24.66
CA ALA A 561 -16.46 -17.62 -24.65
C ALA A 561 -17.97 -17.84 -24.85
N LEU A 562 -18.77 -17.02 -24.20
CA LEU A 562 -20.24 -17.06 -24.20
C LEU A 562 -20.84 -15.66 -24.38
N SER A 563 -22.17 -15.58 -24.54
CA SER A 563 -22.86 -14.29 -24.62
C SER A 563 -22.84 -13.58 -23.26
N PRO A 564 -22.62 -12.25 -23.22
CA PRO A 564 -22.56 -11.51 -21.96
C PRO A 564 -23.81 -11.71 -21.09
N PRO A 565 -23.67 -11.79 -19.75
CA PRO A 565 -24.82 -11.78 -18.86
C PRO A 565 -25.55 -10.44 -18.94
N PRO A 566 -26.85 -10.38 -18.58
CA PRO A 566 -27.58 -9.12 -18.48
C PRO A 566 -26.95 -8.19 -17.41
N LEU A 567 -27.22 -6.89 -17.54
CA LEU A 567 -26.87 -5.90 -16.53
C LEU A 567 -27.86 -6.01 -15.35
N GLY A 568 -27.40 -6.61 -14.27
CA GLY A 568 -28.23 -7.03 -13.15
C GLY A 568 -29.10 -8.24 -13.48
N ALA A 569 -29.87 -8.67 -12.49
CA ALA A 569 -30.87 -9.71 -12.59
C ALA A 569 -32.13 -9.29 -11.80
N PRO A 570 -33.03 -8.47 -12.39
CA PRO A 570 -34.23 -7.97 -11.71
C PRO A 570 -35.11 -9.08 -11.13
N GLU A 571 -35.22 -10.21 -11.86
CA GLU A 571 -36.00 -11.38 -11.43
C GLU A 571 -35.43 -12.06 -10.17
N MET A 572 -34.13 -11.87 -9.91
CA MET A 572 -33.43 -12.40 -8.74
C MET A 572 -33.24 -11.34 -7.64
N GLY A 573 -33.87 -10.17 -7.78
CA GLY A 573 -33.78 -9.08 -6.80
C GLY A 573 -32.58 -8.14 -6.97
N TYR A 574 -31.87 -8.22 -8.09
CA TYR A 574 -30.68 -7.38 -8.39
C TYR A 574 -30.89 -6.49 -9.62
N PRO A 575 -31.86 -5.56 -9.62
CA PRO A 575 -32.05 -4.65 -10.75
C PRO A 575 -30.89 -3.65 -10.86
N ALA A 576 -30.68 -3.10 -12.06
CA ALA A 576 -29.83 -1.92 -12.22
C ALA A 576 -30.43 -0.73 -11.45
N LEU A 577 -29.69 -0.19 -10.48
CA LEU A 577 -30.14 0.88 -9.58
C LEU A 577 -29.83 2.27 -10.14
N GLU A 578 -28.60 2.49 -10.56
CA GLU A 578 -28.14 3.73 -11.19
C GLU A 578 -26.89 3.49 -12.05
N ASP A 579 -26.47 4.52 -12.78
CA ASP A 579 -25.27 4.46 -13.62
C ASP A 579 -24.00 4.49 -12.77
N ALA A 580 -22.97 3.76 -13.23
CA ALA A 580 -21.61 3.93 -12.71
C ALA A 580 -21.18 5.41 -12.85
N PRO A 581 -20.40 5.95 -11.90
CA PRO A 581 -19.65 5.25 -10.86
C PRO A 581 -20.40 5.08 -9.52
N GLY A 582 -21.73 5.31 -9.50
CA GLY A 582 -22.56 5.19 -8.30
C GLY A 582 -22.49 6.41 -7.36
N SER A 583 -23.15 6.28 -6.21
CA SER A 583 -23.31 7.36 -5.23
C SER A 583 -22.25 7.37 -4.14
N TYR A 584 -21.75 6.20 -3.71
CA TYR A 584 -20.80 6.08 -2.59
C TYR A 584 -19.44 6.68 -2.90
N VAL A 585 -18.98 6.56 -4.15
CA VAL A 585 -17.72 7.17 -4.60
C VAL A 585 -17.75 8.70 -4.55
N ARG A 586 -18.94 9.31 -4.49
CA ARG A 586 -19.13 10.78 -4.43
C ARG A 586 -19.21 11.31 -3.00
N GLU A 587 -19.19 10.44 -1.99
CA GLU A 587 -19.19 10.83 -0.59
C GLU A 587 -17.81 11.39 -0.16
N HIS A 588 -17.82 12.35 0.77
CA HIS A 588 -16.62 13.05 1.27
C HIS A 588 -16.50 13.02 2.79
#